data_AF-A0A8E4GMZ9-F1
#
_entry.id   AF-A0A8E4GMZ9-F1
#
_cell.length_a   1.000
_cell.length_b   1.000
_cell.length_c   1.000
_cell.angle_alpha   90.00
_cell.angle_beta   90.00
_cell.angle_gamma   90.00
#
_symmetry.space_group_name_H-M   'P 1'
#
loop_
_entity.id
_entity.type
_entity.pdbx_description
1 polymer ?
#
loop_
_entity_poly.entity_id
_entity_poly.type
_entity_poly.pdbx_seq_one_letter_code
_entity_poly.pdbx_strand_id
1 'polypeptide(L)' 'MSDLSKSIGLLVRNARLDQNITQEKLALLCNIDRSYLGRIERGEVNLTVEKLYEIANVLNIDVRKLMP' A
#
# COMPACT_ATOMS: atom_id res chain seq x y z
N MET A 1 -6.99 8.21 -12.61
CA MET A 1 -5.81 8.12 -11.74
C MET A 1 -4.57 7.90 -12.59
N SER A 2 -3.44 8.46 -12.18
CA SER A 2 -2.18 8.43 -12.95
C SER A 2 -1.58 7.01 -13.00
N ASP A 3 -0.74 6.76 -13.99
CA ASP A 3 -0.01 5.49 -14.11
C ASP A 3 0.95 5.27 -12.93
N LEU A 4 1.41 6.36 -12.30
CA LEU A 4 2.20 6.33 -11.07
C LEU A 4 1.41 5.69 -9.90
N SER A 5 0.18 6.13 -9.65
CA SER A 5 -0.62 5.60 -8.54
C SER A 5 -0.99 4.13 -8.73
N LYS A 6 -1.24 3.69 -9.97
CA LYS A 6 -1.47 2.27 -10.29
C LYS A 6 -0.22 1.43 -10.04
N SER A 7 0.94 1.94 -10.43
CA SER A 7 2.23 1.25 -10.23
C SER A 7 2.55 1.08 -8.74
N ILE A 8 2.43 2.16 -7.96
CA ILE A 8 2.59 2.12 -6.50
C ILE A 8 1.57 1.17 -5.86
N GLY A 9 0.29 1.24 -6.25
CA GLY A 9 -0.75 0.36 -5.72
C GLY A 9 -0.46 -1.13 -5.95
N LEU A 10 0.05 -1.48 -7.13
CA LEU A 10 0.48 -2.84 -7.45
C LEU A 10 1.67 -3.29 -6.58
N LEU A 11 2.66 -2.42 -6.36
CA LEU A 11 3.80 -2.73 -5.50
C LEU A 11 3.38 -2.96 -4.05
N VAL A 12 2.48 -2.13 -3.52
CA VAL A 12 1.88 -2.32 -2.17
C VAL A 12 1.16 -3.66 -2.08
N ARG A 13 0.35 -4.00 -3.08
CA ARG A 13 -0.36 -5.28 -3.13
C ARG A 13 0.60 -6.47 -3.15
N ASN A 14 1.65 -6.41 -3.96
CA ASN A 14 2.64 -7.47 -4.07
C ASN A 14 3.39 -7.65 -2.74
N ALA A 15 3.89 -6.57 -2.15
CA ALA A 15 4.55 -6.61 -0.85
C ALA A 15 3.66 -7.19 0.27
N ARG A 16 2.35 -6.88 0.23
CA ARG A 16 1.37 -7.47 1.14
C ARG A 16 1.22 -8.98 0.94
N LEU A 17 1.12 -9.43 -0.32
CA LEU A 17 0.96 -10.84 -0.67
C LEU A 17 2.23 -11.65 -0.34
N ASP A 18 3.41 -11.08 -0.53
CA ASP A 18 4.69 -11.70 -0.14
C ASP A 18 4.77 -12.01 1.36
N GLN A 19 4.04 -11.25 2.18
CA GLN A 19 3.91 -11.48 3.62
C GLN A 19 2.72 -12.35 4.02
N ASN A 20 1.94 -12.84 3.05
CA ASN A 20 0.77 -13.69 3.28
C ASN A 20 -0.29 -13.06 4.20
N ILE A 21 -0.45 -11.73 4.17
CA ILE A 21 -1.48 -11.03 4.97
C ILE A 21 -2.64 -10.53 4.10
N THR A 22 -3.83 -10.48 4.69
CA THR A 22 -5.05 -9.97 4.04
C THR A 22 -5.07 -8.44 3.97
N GLN A 23 -5.96 -7.87 3.15
CA GLN A 23 -6.21 -6.43 3.15
C GLN A 23 -6.70 -5.96 4.52
N GLU A 24 -7.61 -6.69 5.17
CA GLU A 24 -8.05 -6.40 6.54
C GLU A 24 -6.88 -6.33 7.51
N LYS A 25 -5.93 -7.28 7.44
CA LYS A 25 -4.77 -7.29 8.34
C LYS A 25 -3.87 -6.08 8.10
N LEU A 26 -3.52 -5.77 6.86
CA LEU A 26 -2.67 -4.60 6.57
C LEU A 26 -3.38 -3.29 6.92
N ALA A 27 -4.68 -3.17 6.62
CA ALA A 27 -5.46 -1.99 6.96
C ALA A 27 -5.50 -1.74 8.46
N LEU A 28 -5.69 -2.80 9.26
CA LEU A 28 -5.62 -2.75 10.72
C LEU A 28 -4.24 -2.27 11.21
N LEU A 29 -3.16 -2.83 10.66
CA LEU A 29 -1.79 -2.45 11.05
C LEU A 29 -1.45 -0.99 10.67
N CYS A 30 -1.96 -0.51 9.54
CA CYS A 30 -1.81 0.87 9.08
C CYS A 30 -2.82 1.85 9.73
N ASN A 31 -3.71 1.37 10.59
CA ASN A 31 -4.81 2.12 11.19
C ASN A 31 -5.65 2.89 10.13
N ILE A 32 -6.04 2.20 9.06
CA ILE A 32 -6.88 2.74 7.99
C ILE A 32 -8.08 1.82 7.71
N ASP A 33 -9.09 2.35 7.03
CA ASP A 33 -10.20 1.55 6.56
C ASP A 33 -9.75 0.56 5.47
N ARG A 34 -10.30 -0.66 5.51
CA ARG A 34 -10.00 -1.72 4.54
C ARG A 34 -10.38 -1.33 3.10
N SER A 35 -11.49 -0.62 2.92
CA SER A 35 -11.89 -0.10 1.60
C SER A 35 -10.86 0.92 1.10
N TYR A 36 -10.34 1.79 1.98
CA TYR A 36 -9.27 2.72 1.63
C TYR A 36 -8.00 1.98 1.19
N LEU A 37 -7.56 0.95 1.92
CA LEU A 37 -6.44 0.11 1.46
C LEU A 37 -6.71 -0.54 0.10
N GLY A 38 -7.91 -1.08 -0.11
CA GLY A 38 -8.27 -1.66 -1.40
C GLY A 38 -8.21 -0.64 -2.54
N ARG A 39 -8.62 0.61 -2.30
CA ARG A 39 -8.49 1.71 -3.26
C ARG A 39 -7.02 2.08 -3.52
N ILE A 40 -6.16 2.04 -2.49
CA ILE A 40 -4.70 2.21 -2.65
C ILE A 40 -4.14 1.16 -3.60
N GLU A 41 -4.42 -0.12 -3.35
CA GLU A 41 -3.88 -1.23 -4.14
C GLU A 41 -4.36 -1.23 -5.61
N ARG A 42 -5.52 -0.64 -5.88
CA ARG A 42 -6.04 -0.43 -7.25
C ARG A 42 -5.58 0.89 -7.88
N GLY A 43 -4.84 1.72 -7.15
CA GLY A 43 -4.40 3.04 -7.61
C GLY A 43 -5.56 4.02 -7.80
N GLU A 44 -6.63 3.90 -7.02
CA GLU A 44 -7.87 4.72 -7.09
C GLU A 44 -7.83 5.97 -6.19
N VAL A 45 -6.73 6.19 -5.47
CA VAL A 45 -6.52 7.33 -4.56
C VAL A 45 -5.15 7.95 -4.74
N ASN A 46 -5.08 9.26 -4.56
CA ASN A 46 -3.80 9.97 -4.42
C ASN A 46 -3.24 9.69 -3.03
N LEU A 47 -2.32 8.73 -2.96
CA LEU A 47 -1.59 8.38 -1.75
C LEU A 47 -0.59 9.48 -1.41
N THR A 48 -0.55 9.94 -0.16
CA THR A 48 0.49 10.87 0.29
C THR A 48 1.80 10.13 0.50
N VAL A 49 2.92 10.85 0.45
CA VAL A 49 4.24 10.27 0.69
C VAL A 49 4.32 9.73 2.13
N GLU A 50 3.79 10.45 3.11
CA GLU A 50 3.76 10.03 4.52
C GLU A 50 3.06 8.68 4.68
N LYS A 51 1.91 8.49 4.04
CA LYS A 51 1.17 7.22 4.11
C LYS A 51 1.92 6.07 3.42
N LEU A 52 2.66 6.35 2.34
CA LEU A 52 3.52 5.37 1.69
C LEU A 52 4.63 4.89 2.64
N TYR A 53 5.27 5.81 3.37
CA TYR A 53 6.27 5.46 4.39
C TYR A 53 5.67 4.66 5.55
N GLU A 54 4.48 5.02 6.03
CA GLU A 54 3.79 4.25 7.07
C GLU A 54 3.50 2.82 6.61
N ILE A 55 3.01 2.63 5.38
CA ILE A 55 2.77 1.31 4.79
C ILE A 55 4.07 0.51 4.69
N ALA A 56 5.16 1.14 4.21
CA ALA A 56 6.48 0.51 4.14
C ALA A 56 6.99 0.06 5.51
N ASN A 57 6.83 0.90 6.53
CA ASN A 57 7.21 0.59 7.91
C ASN A 57 6.39 -0.58 8.47
N VAL A 58 5.07 -0.58 8.26
CA VAL A 58 4.19 -1.69 8.70
C VAL A 58 4.54 -3.00 8.00
N LEU A 59 4.87 -2.93 6.71
CA LEU A 59 5.36 -4.06 5.92
C LEU A 59 6.84 -4.37 6.22
N ASN A 60 7.53 -3.63 7.09
CA ASN A 60 8.96 -3.83 7.38
C ASN A 60 9.84 -3.96 6.12
N ILE A 61 9.61 -3.09 5.14
CA ILE A 61 10.39 -3.01 3.90
C ILE A 61 10.88 -1.59 3.67
N ASP A 62 11.93 -1.47 2.87
CA ASP A 62 12.39 -0.19 2.38
C ASP A 62 11.34 0.44 1.46
N VAL A 63 10.99 1.72 1.69
CA VAL A 63 9.99 2.46 0.91
C VAL A 63 10.32 2.48 -0.60
N ARG A 64 11.60 2.38 -0.98
CA ARG A 64 12.04 2.32 -2.38
C ARG A 64 11.46 1.11 -3.11
N LYS A 65 11.09 0.04 -2.40
CA LYS A 65 10.40 -1.13 -2.98
C LYS A 65 8.94 -0.86 -3.35
N LEU A 66 8.37 0.24 -2.85
CA LEU A 66 7.00 0.67 -3.17
C LEU A 66 6.96 1.81 -4.20
N MET A 67 8.11 2.15 -4.78
CA MET A 67 8.26 3.17 -5.81
C MET A 67 8.61 2.52 -7.16
N PRO A 68 8.01 2.94 -8.28
CA PRO A 68 8.40 2.49 -9.61
C PRO A 68 9.74 3.06 -10.08
#